data_AF-A0AAD8UQK8-F1
#
_entry.id   AF-A0AAD8UQK8-F1
#
_cell.length_a   1.000
_cell.length_b   1.000
_cell.length_c   1.000
_cell.angle_alpha   90.00
_cell.angle_beta   90.00
_cell.angle_gamma   90.00
#
_symmetry.space_group_name_H-M   'P 1'
#
loop_
_entity.id
_entity.type
_entity.pdbx_description
1 polymer ?
#
loop_
_entity_poly.entity_id
_entity_poly.type
_entity_poly.pdbx_seq_one_letter_code
_entity_poly.pdbx_strand_id
1 'polypeptide(L)'
;MKTSALISALFASSALAAIGSYCHDSKGNYGTCQKTSKCSSLNGYTKTNLCPNDPADVKCCFYPDCNSNGYCQKDSLSCSGTYSTGDCPGPSGYRCCNVRKPPICSRGDRTKRCIPL
;
A
#
# COMPACT_ATOMS: atom_id res chain seq x y z
N MET A 1 -34.25 38.56 -26.75
CA MET A 1 -32.83 38.64 -26.34
C MET A 1 -32.53 37.37 -25.56
N LYS A 2 -31.70 36.46 -26.08
CA LYS A 2 -31.38 35.15 -25.48
C LYS A 2 -30.01 35.24 -24.84
N THR A 3 -29.92 35.30 -23.51
CA THR A 3 -28.64 35.29 -22.78
C THR A 3 -28.25 33.85 -22.50
N SER A 4 -27.35 33.32 -23.32
CA SER A 4 -26.67 32.04 -23.06
C SER A 4 -25.72 32.21 -21.88
N ALA A 5 -26.04 31.59 -20.75
CA ALA A 5 -25.14 31.50 -19.60
C ALA A 5 -24.08 30.44 -19.90
N LEU A 6 -22.81 30.86 -20.00
CA LEU A 6 -21.67 29.97 -20.14
C LEU A 6 -21.34 29.36 -18.78
N ILE A 7 -21.59 28.05 -18.65
CA ILE A 7 -21.26 27.23 -17.49
C ILE A 7 -19.74 27.08 -17.42
N SER A 8 -19.08 27.82 -16.51
CA SER A 8 -17.67 27.60 -16.20
C SER A 8 -17.55 26.48 -15.16
N ALA A 9 -17.38 25.26 -15.64
CA ALA A 9 -16.98 24.14 -14.79
C ALA A 9 -15.50 24.31 -14.40
N LEU A 10 -15.26 24.79 -13.18
CA LEU A 10 -13.94 24.75 -12.55
C LEU A 10 -13.58 23.27 -12.33
N PHE A 11 -12.80 22.69 -13.23
CA PHE A 11 -12.14 21.42 -12.99
C PHE A 11 -11.09 21.67 -11.90
N ALA A 12 -11.48 21.44 -10.65
CA ALA A 12 -10.52 21.28 -9.56
C ALA A 12 -9.68 20.05 -9.89
N SER A 13 -8.53 20.26 -10.53
CA SER A 13 -7.47 19.26 -10.60
C SER A 13 -6.96 19.07 -9.18
N SER A 14 -7.67 18.29 -8.37
CA SER A 14 -7.10 17.67 -7.20
C SER A 14 -5.94 16.84 -7.74
N ALA A 15 -4.71 17.33 -7.58
CA ALA A 15 -3.54 16.48 -7.65
C ALA A 15 -3.86 15.32 -6.70
N LEU A 16 -4.15 14.15 -7.26
CA LEU A 16 -4.20 12.89 -6.52
C LEU A 16 -2.78 12.72 -6.00
N ALA A 17 -2.50 13.29 -4.83
CA ALA A 17 -1.19 13.14 -4.24
C ALA A 17 -0.96 11.63 -4.13
N ALA A 18 0.17 11.19 -4.68
CA ALA A 18 0.93 10.02 -4.31
C ALA A 18 0.24 8.64 -4.13
N ILE A 19 -1.00 8.37 -4.58
CA ILE A 19 -1.54 6.99 -4.60
C ILE A 19 -0.56 6.09 -5.37
N GLY A 20 -0.11 5.02 -4.72
CA GLY A 20 0.92 4.12 -5.23
C GLY A 20 2.35 4.46 -4.81
N SER A 21 2.60 5.59 -4.15
CA SER A 21 3.94 5.96 -3.65
C SER A 21 4.32 5.16 -2.42
N TYR A 22 5.62 5.12 -2.12
CA TYR A 22 6.10 4.54 -0.87
C TYR A 22 5.63 5.33 0.35
N CYS A 23 5.38 4.58 1.41
CA CYS A 23 5.19 5.08 2.76
C CYS A 23 5.94 4.13 3.71
N HIS A 24 6.30 4.62 4.89
CA HIS A 24 7.00 3.82 5.88
C HIS A 24 6.56 4.19 7.30
N ASP A 25 6.67 3.26 8.23
CA ASP A 25 6.43 3.54 9.64
C ASP A 25 7.73 3.79 10.40
N SER A 26 7.61 4.19 11.67
CA SER A 26 8.76 4.46 12.55
C SER A 26 9.62 3.23 12.89
N LYS A 27 9.21 2.03 12.46
CA LYS A 27 9.95 0.78 12.65
C LYS A 27 10.70 0.37 11.39
N GLY A 28 10.61 1.15 10.32
CA GLY A 28 11.27 0.88 9.04
C GLY A 28 10.51 -0.11 8.16
N ASN A 29 9.25 -0.40 8.47
CA ASN A 29 8.41 -1.18 7.56
C ASN A 29 8.06 -0.32 6.35
N TYR A 30 8.08 -0.90 5.15
CA TYR A 30 7.72 -0.21 3.91
C TYR A 30 6.38 -0.72 3.38
N GLY A 31 5.54 0.22 2.94
CA GLY A 31 4.28 -0.04 2.29
C GLY A 31 4.06 0.92 1.12
N THR A 32 2.85 0.92 0.56
CA THR A 32 2.46 1.89 -0.46
C THR A 32 1.13 2.57 -0.11
N CYS A 33 0.98 3.85 -0.47
CA CYS A 33 -0.26 4.58 -0.25
C CYS A 33 -1.35 4.03 -1.17
N GLN A 34 -2.39 3.43 -0.58
CA GLN A 34 -3.46 2.76 -1.33
C GLN A 34 -4.81 3.12 -0.75
N LYS A 35 -5.87 3.05 -1.58
CA LYS A 35 -7.24 3.04 -1.06
C LYS A 35 -7.39 1.93 -0.04
N THR A 36 -7.99 2.25 1.09
CA THR A 36 -8.27 1.31 2.19
C THR A 36 -9.00 0.06 1.70
N SER A 37 -9.96 0.22 0.77
CA SER A 37 -10.68 -0.89 0.13
C SER A 37 -9.76 -1.80 -0.68
N LYS A 38 -8.81 -1.25 -1.45
CA LYS A 38 -7.83 -2.02 -2.22
C LYS A 38 -6.88 -2.78 -1.30
N CYS A 39 -6.40 -2.15 -0.23
CA CYS A 39 -5.53 -2.80 0.75
C CYS A 39 -6.25 -3.96 1.45
N SER A 40 -7.50 -3.75 1.89
CA SER A 40 -8.33 -4.77 2.54
C SER A 40 -8.62 -5.95 1.60
N SER A 41 -8.93 -5.68 0.33
CA SER A 41 -9.15 -6.71 -0.69
C SER A 41 -7.93 -7.61 -0.94
N LEU A 42 -6.73 -7.17 -0.55
CA LEU A 42 -5.50 -7.93 -0.65
C LEU A 42 -5.01 -8.40 0.73
N ASN A 43 -5.88 -8.44 1.76
CA ASN A 43 -5.52 -8.80 3.13
C ASN A 43 -4.30 -8.03 3.69
N GLY A 44 -4.07 -6.81 3.22
CA GLY A 44 -3.01 -5.92 3.69
C GLY A 44 -3.41 -5.22 4.99
N TYR A 45 -2.42 -4.64 5.66
CA TYR A 45 -2.61 -3.86 6.88
C TYR A 45 -2.43 -2.37 6.62
N THR A 46 -3.36 -1.54 7.08
CA THR A 46 -3.30 -0.08 6.87
C THR A 46 -2.83 0.68 8.10
N LYS A 47 -1.98 1.69 7.94
CA LYS A 47 -1.80 2.78 8.92
C LYS A 47 -2.17 4.15 8.37
N THR A 48 -2.85 4.93 9.21
CA THR A 48 -3.24 6.33 8.98
C THR A 48 -2.03 7.26 9.15
N ASN A 49 -2.11 8.47 8.59
CA ASN A 49 -1.12 9.54 8.72
C ASN A 49 0.27 9.25 8.11
N LEU A 50 0.39 8.20 7.30
CA LEU A 50 1.62 7.87 6.56
C LEU A 50 1.52 8.24 5.07
N CYS A 51 0.39 8.80 4.65
CA CYS A 51 0.09 9.32 3.32
C CYS A 51 -0.51 10.73 3.48
N PRO A 52 0.29 11.73 3.91
CA PRO A 52 -0.22 12.99 4.46
C PRO A 52 -0.87 13.92 3.44
N ASN A 53 -0.59 13.71 2.16
CA ASN A 53 -1.13 14.53 1.08
C ASN A 53 -2.33 13.85 0.40
N ASP A 54 -2.62 12.60 0.74
CA ASP A 54 -3.63 11.78 0.10
C ASP A 54 -5.02 11.95 0.76
N PRO A 55 -6.11 11.63 0.04
CA PRO A 55 -7.46 11.60 0.62
C PRO A 55 -7.58 10.73 1.86
N ALA A 56 -8.57 11.00 2.72
CA ALA A 56 -8.76 10.25 3.97
C ALA A 56 -8.99 8.74 3.78
N ASP A 57 -9.51 8.31 2.63
CA ASP A 57 -9.68 6.89 2.27
C ASP A 57 -8.41 6.21 1.75
N VAL A 58 -7.30 6.95 1.63
CA VAL A 58 -5.99 6.45 1.26
C VAL A 58 -5.12 6.35 2.50
N LYS A 59 -4.55 5.16 2.73
CA LYS A 59 -3.69 4.86 3.87
C LYS A 59 -2.47 4.09 3.41
N CYS A 60 -1.44 4.07 4.24
CA CYS A 60 -0.27 3.26 3.94
C CYS A 60 -0.60 1.78 4.11
N CYS A 61 -0.55 1.03 3.01
CA CYS A 61 -0.83 -0.39 2.95
C CYS A 61 0.46 -1.21 3.03
N PHE A 62 0.57 -2.00 4.09
CA PHE A 62 1.70 -2.87 4.36
C PHE A 62 1.34 -4.31 4.05
N TYR A 63 2.30 -5.03 3.47
CA TYR A 63 2.27 -6.47 3.25
C TYR A 63 0.95 -7.01 2.66
N PRO A 64 0.33 -6.36 1.64
CA PRO A 64 -0.79 -7.00 0.94
C PRO A 64 -0.33 -8.32 0.32
N ASP A 65 -1.25 -9.25 0.23
CA ASP A 65 -1.08 -10.52 -0.46
C ASP A 65 -0.79 -10.27 -1.93
N CYS A 66 0.04 -11.15 -2.48
CA CYS A 66 0.34 -11.21 -3.90
C CYS A 66 0.50 -12.67 -4.29
N ASN A 67 0.07 -13.02 -5.51
CA ASN A 67 -0.05 -14.42 -5.93
C ASN A 67 -0.88 -15.27 -4.94
N SER A 68 -0.83 -16.59 -5.03
CA SER A 68 -1.65 -17.46 -4.17
C SER A 68 -1.21 -17.54 -2.71
N ASN A 69 0.01 -17.10 -2.37
CA ASN A 69 0.55 -17.24 -1.01
C ASN A 69 1.62 -16.19 -0.62
N GLY A 70 2.02 -15.29 -1.52
CA GLY A 70 3.10 -14.33 -1.28
C GLY A 70 2.64 -13.09 -0.53
N TYR A 71 3.59 -12.20 -0.25
CA TYR A 71 3.29 -10.87 0.27
C TYR A 71 4.22 -9.82 -0.33
N CYS A 72 3.68 -8.61 -0.49
CA CYS A 72 4.43 -7.49 -1.04
C CYS A 72 5.36 -6.89 0.01
N GLN A 73 6.61 -6.67 -0.39
CA GLN A 73 7.58 -5.91 0.40
C GLN A 73 8.60 -5.24 -0.53
N LYS A 74 9.44 -4.37 0.04
CA LYS A 74 10.54 -3.76 -0.72
C LYS A 74 11.56 -4.85 -1.09
N ASP A 75 11.98 -4.89 -2.36
CA ASP A 75 12.86 -5.96 -2.87
C ASP A 75 14.28 -5.92 -2.29
N SER A 76 14.68 -4.77 -1.73
CA SER A 76 15.91 -4.64 -0.95
C SER A 76 15.90 -5.39 0.39
N LEU A 77 14.74 -5.90 0.84
CA LEU A 77 14.63 -6.73 2.04
C LEU A 77 14.89 -8.20 1.71
N SER A 78 15.34 -8.97 2.70
CA SER A 78 15.51 -10.41 2.53
C SER A 78 14.16 -11.10 2.29
N CYS A 79 14.13 -11.96 1.27
CA CYS A 79 13.02 -12.84 0.97
C CYS A 79 13.53 -14.28 1.00
N SER A 80 12.91 -15.16 1.79
CA SER A 80 13.27 -16.58 1.80
C SER A 80 12.82 -17.32 0.54
N GLY A 81 11.90 -16.73 -0.23
CA GLY A 81 11.51 -17.19 -1.56
C GLY A 81 12.13 -16.32 -2.66
N THR A 82 11.45 -16.24 -3.81
CA THR A 82 11.89 -15.45 -4.96
C THR A 82 11.03 -14.20 -5.11
N TYR A 83 11.62 -13.11 -5.61
CA TYR A 83 10.84 -11.92 -5.97
C TYR A 83 10.20 -12.02 -7.36
N SER A 84 8.89 -11.80 -7.47
CA SER A 84 8.20 -11.55 -8.74
C SER A 84 7.73 -10.09 -8.85
N THR A 85 7.53 -9.63 -10.08
CA THR A 85 7.05 -8.28 -10.42
C THR A 85 5.62 -8.34 -10.92
N GLY A 86 4.85 -7.25 -10.76
CA GLY A 86 3.53 -7.09 -11.38
C GLY A 86 2.35 -7.37 -10.45
N ASP A 87 2.55 -8.12 -9.36
CA ASP A 87 1.48 -8.50 -8.43
C ASP A 87 1.27 -7.53 -7.26
N CYS A 88 2.19 -6.58 -7.09
CA CYS A 88 2.21 -5.66 -5.97
C CYS A 88 1.89 -4.23 -6.41
N PRO A 89 1.02 -3.52 -5.68
CA PRO A 89 0.65 -2.16 -6.06
C PRO A 89 1.73 -1.16 -5.63
N GLY A 90 2.15 -0.31 -6.56
CA GLY A 90 3.08 0.79 -6.29
C GLY A 90 4.39 0.70 -7.09
N PRO A 91 5.52 1.15 -6.53
CA PRO A 91 6.76 1.33 -7.31
C PRO A 91 7.40 -0.01 -7.67
N SER A 92 8.27 -0.03 -8.68
CA SER A 92 8.91 -1.25 -9.20
C SER A 92 9.70 -2.06 -8.17
N GLY A 93 10.21 -1.41 -7.12
CA GLY A 93 10.90 -2.06 -6.02
C GLY A 93 9.98 -2.61 -4.91
N TYR A 94 8.66 -2.45 -5.02
CA TYR A 94 7.70 -3.08 -4.12
C TYR A 94 7.18 -4.35 -4.80
N ARG A 95 7.82 -5.47 -4.47
CA ARG A 95 7.71 -6.73 -5.22
C ARG A 95 7.12 -7.84 -4.36
N CYS A 96 6.61 -8.86 -5.03
CA CYS A 96 6.01 -9.99 -4.35
C CYS A 96 7.10 -10.97 -3.90
N CYS A 97 7.21 -11.18 -2.59
CA CYS A 97 8.06 -12.22 -2.02
C CYS A 97 7.26 -13.54 -2.05
N ASN A 98 7.65 -14.46 -2.94
CA ASN A 98 6.92 -15.71 -3.21
C ASN A 98 7.21 -16.78 -2.16
N VAL A 99 6.73 -16.54 -0.95
CA VAL A 99 6.74 -17.46 0.19
C VAL A 99 5.48 -17.18 0.99
N ARG A 100 4.92 -18.23 1.60
CA ARG A 100 3.73 -18.14 2.45
C ARG A 100 3.83 -16.94 3.40
N LYS A 101 2.93 -15.99 3.22
CA LYS A 101 2.81 -14.81 4.07
C LYS A 101 2.68 -15.22 5.54
N PRO A 102 3.64 -14.84 6.39
CA PRO A 102 3.51 -15.04 7.83
C PRO A 102 2.34 -14.22 8.38
N PRO A 103 1.71 -14.64 9.48
CA PRO A 103 0.73 -13.80 10.16
C PRO A 103 1.37 -12.48 10.61
N ILE A 104 0.54 -11.44 10.64
CA ILE A 104 0.90 -10.15 11.23
C ILE A 104 0.78 -10.30 12.75
N CYS A 105 1.88 -10.09 13.48
CA CYS A 105 1.92 -10.34 14.92
C CYS A 105 2.24 -9.07 15.71
N SER A 106 1.67 -9.00 16.91
CA SER A 106 2.09 -8.04 17.94
C SER A 106 3.27 -8.61 18.74
N ARG A 107 4.01 -7.76 19.47
CA ARG A 107 5.27 -8.08 20.19
C ARG A 107 5.22 -9.27 21.19
N GLY A 108 4.07 -9.89 21.43
CA GLY A 108 3.90 -11.05 22.31
C GLY A 108 4.25 -12.42 21.69
N ASP A 109 4.26 -12.55 20.36
CA ASP A 109 4.50 -13.84 19.67
C ASP A 109 5.98 -14.06 19.33
N ARG A 110 6.87 -14.20 20.34
CA ARG A 110 8.32 -14.38 20.12
C ARG A 110 8.72 -15.73 19.52
N THR A 111 7.82 -16.69 19.43
CA THR A 111 8.09 -18.07 18.95
C THR A 111 7.59 -18.33 17.53
N LYS A 112 6.92 -17.37 16.88
CA LYS A 112 6.39 -17.51 15.51
C LYS A 112 7.20 -16.68 14.53
N ARG A 113 7.41 -17.21 13.32
CA ARG A 113 7.80 -16.37 12.18
C ARG A 113 6.62 -15.46 11.86
N CYS A 114 6.81 -14.16 12.01
CA CYS A 114 5.77 -13.15 11.86
C CYS A 114 6.30 -11.93 11.14
N ILE A 115 5.40 -11.18 10.54
CA ILE A 115 5.68 -9.82 10.07
C ILE A 115 5.49 -8.87 11.26
N PRO A 116 6.51 -8.09 11.68
CA PRO A 116 6.43 -7.23 12.84
C PRO A 116 5.64 -5.95 12.57
N LEU A 117 4.68 -5.63 13.45
CA LEU A 117 3.98 -4.34 13.52
C LEU A 117 4.74 -3.29 14.32
#